data_AF-A0A182U0D7-F1
#
_entry.id   AF-A0A182U0D7-F1
#
_cell.length_a   1.000
_cell.length_b   1.000
_cell.length_c   1.000
_cell.angle_alpha   90.00
_cell.angle_beta   90.00
_cell.angle_gamma   90.00
#
_symmetry.space_group_name_H-M   'P 1'
#
loop_
_entity.id
_entity.type
_entity.pdbx_description
1 polymer ?
#
loop_
_entity_poly.entity_id
_entity_poly.type
_entity_poly.pdbx_seq_one_letter_code
_entity_poly.pdbx_strand_id
1 'polypeptide(L)'
;MVKQSTFGWLLVNLLSFYHRAPKWLRLISFELMEQLVSSADLYVVQTEFTVYTLLRYWMALKLFPDEGTTDGLEHPKERYFAERTSSVPFLSTPEGVPYERVFRALRLHNLLNHHVDIRVLRQDNIIPIEWLHKPLMQQWTNVLTIDQSLDKPIACEDRVFLESCIRCGRILNENVLHKWRWTGFHFGLDLLLSSDTRSLRIRRHHRTENERLLSLRVARQFLVRVSLASLNELRQIKHQQTSPILSISLEKNEETQLVVFDRELTFPLLVSVNMMLVAPPEEAIAAAAASGKGAESKEKDQATAAAAAAATTPQASERAPNQSVEGTGGNGPVESLDGGSSASSSNRMLANES
;
A
#
# COMPACT_ATOMS: atom_id res chain seq x y z
N MET A 1 -7.33 -19.38 14.84
CA MET A 1 -5.95 -19.02 15.23
C MET A 1 -4.94 -19.32 14.12
N VAL A 2 -4.65 -20.59 13.78
CA VAL A 2 -3.63 -20.94 12.76
C VAL A 2 -3.87 -20.27 11.40
N LYS A 3 -5.08 -20.34 10.84
CA LYS A 3 -5.40 -19.73 9.54
C LYS A 3 -5.10 -18.22 9.48
N GLN A 4 -5.44 -17.48 10.53
CA GLN A 4 -5.19 -16.03 10.61
C GLN A 4 -3.70 -15.73 10.75
N SER A 5 -2.98 -16.49 11.59
CA SER A 5 -1.53 -16.35 11.73
C SER A 5 -0.79 -16.68 10.43
N THR A 6 -1.21 -17.72 9.69
CA THR A 6 -0.65 -18.05 8.38
C THR A 6 -0.95 -16.97 7.35
N PHE A 7 -2.17 -16.41 7.35
CA PHE A 7 -2.51 -15.30 6.46
C PHE A 7 -1.65 -14.06 6.74
N GLY A 8 -1.51 -13.67 8.01
CA GLY A 8 -0.60 -12.58 8.41
C GLY A 8 0.85 -12.84 8.01
N TRP A 9 1.34 -14.07 8.18
CA TRP A 9 2.67 -14.46 7.72
C TRP A 9 2.84 -14.30 6.21
N LEU A 10 1.84 -14.69 5.41
CA LEU A 10 1.84 -14.53 3.96
C LEU A 10 1.82 -13.05 3.55
N LEU A 11 1.04 -12.20 4.21
CA LEU A 11 0.99 -10.76 3.93
C LEU A 11 2.38 -10.11 4.06
N VAL A 12 3.21 -10.56 5.00
CA VAL A 12 4.56 -10.01 5.19
C VAL A 12 5.58 -10.63 4.23
N ASN A 13 5.44 -11.92 3.91
CA ASN A 13 6.45 -12.68 3.19
C ASN A 13 6.22 -12.85 1.69
N LEU A 14 5.01 -12.61 1.17
CA LEU A 14 4.66 -12.92 -0.21
C LEU A 14 5.65 -12.28 -1.20
N LEU A 15 5.84 -10.97 -1.15
CA LEU A 15 6.68 -10.26 -2.11
C LEU A 15 8.18 -10.28 -1.76
N SER A 16 8.53 -10.54 -0.50
CA SER A 16 9.93 -10.55 -0.05
C SER A 16 10.59 -11.93 -0.11
N PHE A 17 9.81 -13.01 -0.25
CA PHE A 17 10.31 -14.40 -0.25
C PHE A 17 9.91 -15.21 -1.48
N TYR A 18 8.64 -15.15 -1.91
CA TYR A 18 8.10 -16.20 -2.79
C TYR A 18 8.64 -16.21 -4.22
N HIS A 19 9.29 -15.13 -4.67
CA HIS A 19 10.08 -15.18 -5.91
C HIS A 19 11.19 -16.24 -5.87
N ARG A 20 11.69 -16.60 -4.69
CA ARG A 20 12.72 -17.64 -4.49
C ARG A 20 12.13 -19.01 -4.13
N ALA A 21 10.79 -19.11 -4.03
CA ALA A 21 10.09 -20.32 -3.63
C ALA A 21 8.95 -20.66 -4.62
N PRO A 22 9.23 -20.84 -5.93
CA PRO A 22 8.22 -21.06 -6.97
C PRO A 22 7.31 -22.26 -6.70
N LYS A 23 7.87 -23.36 -6.14
CA LYS A 23 7.12 -24.55 -5.74
C LYS A 23 5.97 -24.21 -4.78
N TRP A 24 6.23 -23.30 -3.84
CA TRP A 24 5.27 -22.89 -2.81
C TRP A 24 4.32 -21.82 -3.35
N LEU A 25 4.82 -20.89 -4.16
CA LEU A 25 4.01 -19.85 -4.81
C LEU A 25 2.90 -20.48 -5.65
N ARG A 26 3.23 -21.50 -6.44
CA ARG A 26 2.28 -22.23 -7.29
C ARG A 26 1.12 -22.84 -6.51
N LEU A 27 1.34 -23.26 -5.26
CA LEU A 27 0.32 -23.93 -4.44
C LEU A 27 -0.72 -22.97 -3.87
N ILE A 28 -0.46 -21.65 -3.87
CA ILE A 28 -1.43 -20.66 -3.42
C ILE A 28 -2.68 -20.76 -4.30
N SER A 29 -3.85 -20.92 -3.68
CA SER A 29 -5.14 -20.99 -4.37
C SER A 29 -5.53 -19.63 -4.92
N PHE A 30 -6.42 -19.61 -5.91
CA PHE A 30 -6.95 -18.37 -6.47
C PHE A 30 -7.63 -17.49 -5.40
N GLU A 31 -8.43 -18.09 -4.52
CA GLU A 31 -9.12 -17.37 -3.44
C GLU A 31 -8.15 -16.76 -2.42
N LEU A 32 -7.13 -17.52 -2.00
CA LEU A 32 -6.13 -17.00 -1.07
C LEU A 32 -5.31 -15.89 -1.71
N MET A 33 -4.93 -16.03 -2.99
CA MET A 33 -4.20 -14.99 -3.71
C MET A 33 -5.03 -13.72 -3.86
N GLU A 34 -6.32 -13.85 -4.20
CA GLU A 34 -7.28 -12.73 -4.24
C GLU A 34 -7.32 -11.99 -2.91
N GLN A 35 -7.51 -12.69 -1.79
CA GLN A 35 -7.53 -12.10 -0.44
C GLN A 35 -6.22 -11.38 -0.08
N LEU A 36 -5.06 -11.98 -0.43
CA LEU A 36 -3.75 -11.37 -0.18
C LEU A 36 -3.57 -10.09 -1.01
N VAL A 37 -3.92 -10.11 -2.30
CA VAL A 37 -3.78 -8.97 -3.20
C VAL A 37 -4.70 -7.83 -2.80
N SER A 38 -5.94 -8.11 -2.37
CA SER A 38 -6.89 -7.10 -1.90
C SER A 38 -6.44 -6.41 -0.60
N SER A 39 -5.71 -7.12 0.26
CA SER A 39 -5.36 -6.64 1.60
C SER A 39 -4.48 -5.38 1.58
N ALA A 40 -4.88 -4.35 2.32
CA ALA A 40 -4.06 -3.16 2.54
C ALA A 40 -2.79 -3.45 3.35
N ASP A 41 -2.80 -4.54 4.12
CA ASP A 41 -1.70 -4.97 4.99
C ASP A 41 -0.67 -5.86 4.28
N LEU A 42 -0.82 -6.08 2.97
CA LEU A 42 0.20 -6.75 2.16
C LEU A 42 1.48 -5.89 2.12
N TYR A 43 2.61 -6.47 2.53
CA TYR A 43 3.91 -5.82 2.46
C TYR A 43 4.41 -5.78 1.02
N VAL A 44 4.05 -4.72 0.32
CA VAL A 44 4.53 -4.42 -1.02
C VAL A 44 5.99 -3.97 -0.97
N VAL A 45 6.84 -4.58 -1.79
CA VAL A 45 8.25 -4.20 -1.92
C VAL A 45 8.38 -3.29 -3.14
N GLN A 46 9.02 -2.13 -3.01
CA GLN A 46 9.11 -1.09 -4.04
C GLN A 46 7.77 -0.41 -4.38
N THR A 47 6.92 -1.01 -5.22
CA THR A 47 5.69 -0.36 -5.73
C THR A 47 4.59 -1.41 -5.96
N GLU A 48 3.34 -0.95 -6.11
CA GLU A 48 2.20 -1.80 -6.48
C GLU A 48 2.48 -2.66 -7.72
N PHE A 49 3.34 -2.20 -8.64
CA PHE A 49 3.73 -2.94 -9.84
C PHE A 49 4.40 -4.29 -9.52
N THR A 50 5.06 -4.43 -8.38
CA THR A 50 5.63 -5.71 -7.95
C THR A 50 4.56 -6.77 -7.64
N VAL A 51 3.35 -6.35 -7.25
CA VAL A 51 2.21 -7.26 -7.09
C VAL A 51 1.81 -7.82 -8.46
N TYR A 52 1.75 -6.97 -9.49
CA TYR A 52 1.46 -7.40 -10.86
C TYR A 52 2.51 -8.40 -11.37
N THR A 53 3.80 -8.11 -11.21
CA THR A 53 4.87 -9.01 -11.68
C THR A 53 4.86 -10.35 -10.93
N LEU A 54 4.56 -10.35 -9.63
CA LEU A 54 4.35 -11.59 -8.87
C LEU A 54 3.15 -12.39 -9.40
N LEU A 55 2.00 -11.75 -9.65
CA LEU A 55 0.83 -12.45 -10.17
C LEU A 55 1.07 -13.03 -11.56
N ARG A 56 1.76 -12.29 -12.42
CA ARG A 56 2.21 -12.75 -13.73
C ARG A 56 3.08 -14.01 -13.60
N TYR A 57 4.02 -14.02 -12.65
CA TYR A 57 4.87 -15.17 -12.38
C TYR A 57 4.09 -16.37 -11.81
N TRP A 58 3.25 -16.12 -10.80
CA TRP A 58 2.39 -17.13 -10.18
C TRP A 58 1.45 -17.80 -11.20
N MET A 59 0.89 -17.01 -12.12
CA MET A 59 0.05 -17.49 -13.21
C MET A 59 0.85 -18.37 -14.17
N ALA A 60 2.06 -17.96 -14.57
CA ALA A 60 2.96 -18.79 -15.40
C ALA A 60 3.28 -20.13 -14.73
N LEU A 61 3.58 -20.14 -13.42
CA LEU A 61 3.87 -21.37 -12.66
C LEU A 61 2.69 -22.36 -12.65
N LYS A 62 1.45 -21.87 -12.67
CA LYS A 62 0.26 -22.72 -12.73
C LYS A 62 -0.05 -23.23 -14.13
N LEU A 63 0.22 -22.44 -15.16
CA LEU A 63 0.00 -22.84 -16.56
C LEU A 63 1.01 -23.90 -17.04
N PHE A 64 2.21 -23.89 -16.46
CA PHE A 64 3.30 -24.79 -16.86
C PHE A 64 3.82 -25.58 -15.66
N PRO A 65 3.06 -26.57 -15.13
CA PRO A 65 3.40 -27.26 -13.90
C PRO A 65 4.57 -28.27 -14.03
N ASP A 66 4.85 -28.75 -15.24
CA ASP A 66 5.78 -29.86 -15.49
C ASP A 66 7.19 -29.41 -15.88
N GLU A 67 7.40 -28.12 -16.15
CA GLU A 67 8.72 -27.58 -16.48
C GLU A 67 9.48 -27.32 -15.17
N GLY A 68 10.52 -28.13 -14.93
CA GLY A 68 11.35 -28.03 -13.73
C GLY A 68 11.99 -26.66 -13.60
N THR A 69 12.02 -26.14 -12.37
CA THR A 69 12.86 -24.99 -12.00
C THR A 69 14.32 -25.42 -12.11
N THR A 70 14.98 -25.13 -13.24
CA THR A 70 16.44 -25.17 -13.30
C THR A 70 16.97 -24.12 -12.33
N ASP A 71 17.68 -24.57 -11.30
CA ASP A 71 18.25 -23.69 -10.27
C ASP A 71 19.05 -22.55 -10.93
N GLY A 72 18.70 -21.31 -10.63
CA GLY A 72 19.48 -20.11 -10.96
C GLY A 72 19.28 -19.50 -12.36
N LEU A 73 18.48 -20.10 -13.24
CA LEU A 73 18.09 -19.49 -14.53
C LEU A 73 16.70 -18.84 -14.40
N GLU A 74 16.50 -17.66 -15.01
CA GLU A 74 15.16 -17.07 -15.20
C GLU A 74 14.21 -18.19 -15.62
N HIS A 75 13.07 -18.34 -14.91
CA HIS A 75 12.15 -19.43 -15.23
C HIS A 75 11.83 -19.31 -16.73
N PRO A 76 11.87 -20.40 -17.53
CA PRO A 76 11.85 -20.36 -19.00
C PRO A 76 10.68 -19.58 -19.66
N LYS A 77 9.74 -19.09 -18.84
CA LYS A 77 8.52 -18.39 -19.24
C LYS A 77 8.24 -17.11 -18.44
N GLU A 78 9.25 -16.53 -17.78
CA GLU A 78 9.16 -15.11 -17.35
C GLU A 78 8.86 -14.17 -18.52
N ARG A 79 9.16 -14.60 -19.75
CA ARG A 79 8.87 -13.89 -21.00
C ARG A 79 7.62 -14.37 -21.73
N TYR A 80 6.96 -15.44 -21.26
CA TYR A 80 5.80 -16.01 -21.97
C TYR A 80 4.76 -14.95 -22.31
N PHE A 81 4.37 -14.13 -21.33
CA PHE A 81 3.40 -13.06 -21.56
C PHE A 81 3.94 -11.93 -22.44
N ALA A 82 5.22 -11.56 -22.27
CA ALA A 82 5.87 -10.51 -23.04
C ALA A 82 6.06 -10.87 -24.53
N GLU A 83 6.03 -12.15 -24.86
CA GLU A 83 6.19 -12.72 -26.21
C GLU A 83 4.86 -13.16 -26.84
N ARG A 84 3.72 -12.96 -26.15
CA ARG A 84 2.41 -13.32 -26.69
C ARG A 84 2.12 -12.50 -27.95
N THR A 85 1.83 -13.20 -29.04
CA THR A 85 1.38 -12.61 -30.31
C THR A 85 -0.15 -12.52 -30.41
N SER A 86 -0.88 -13.07 -29.44
CA SER A 86 -2.34 -13.03 -29.42
C SER A 86 -2.83 -11.59 -29.25
N SER A 87 -3.79 -11.19 -30.09
CA SER A 87 -4.50 -9.91 -29.95
C SER A 87 -5.51 -9.93 -28.79
N VAL A 88 -5.92 -11.11 -28.32
CA VAL A 88 -6.89 -11.27 -27.24
C VAL A 88 -6.16 -11.21 -25.89
N PRO A 89 -6.60 -10.33 -24.96
CA PRO A 89 -6.05 -10.30 -23.60
C PRO A 89 -6.14 -11.65 -22.92
N PHE A 90 -5.09 -12.08 -22.22
CA PHE A 90 -5.04 -13.42 -21.63
C PHE A 90 -6.22 -13.71 -20.71
N LEU A 91 -6.63 -12.77 -19.86
CA LEU A 91 -7.74 -12.97 -18.93
C LEU A 91 -9.10 -13.19 -19.63
N SER A 92 -9.22 -12.82 -20.91
CA SER A 92 -10.40 -13.07 -21.73
C SER A 92 -10.40 -14.44 -22.42
N THR A 93 -9.32 -15.21 -22.28
CA THR A 93 -9.21 -16.58 -22.83
C THR A 93 -9.75 -17.60 -21.84
N PRO A 94 -10.20 -18.80 -22.30
CA PRO A 94 -10.67 -19.86 -21.40
C PRO A 94 -9.67 -20.23 -20.29
N GLU A 95 -8.38 -20.23 -20.60
CA GLU A 95 -7.30 -20.51 -19.64
C GLU A 95 -7.08 -19.37 -18.63
N GLY A 96 -7.42 -18.13 -19.01
CA GLY A 96 -7.26 -16.93 -18.19
C GLY A 96 -8.42 -16.64 -17.25
N VAL A 97 -9.65 -17.07 -17.58
CA VAL A 97 -10.87 -16.83 -16.77
C VAL A 97 -10.69 -17.13 -15.27
N PRO A 98 -10.06 -18.25 -14.85
CA PRO A 98 -9.88 -18.53 -13.42
C PRO A 98 -9.04 -17.48 -12.65
N TYR A 99 -8.16 -16.76 -13.36
CA TYR A 99 -7.27 -15.74 -12.81
C TYR A 99 -7.93 -14.37 -12.73
N GLU A 100 -9.02 -14.14 -13.46
CA GLU A 100 -9.65 -12.82 -13.63
C GLU A 100 -9.91 -12.13 -12.29
N ARG A 101 -10.54 -12.85 -11.34
CA ARG A 101 -10.86 -12.32 -10.00
C ARG A 101 -9.64 -11.83 -9.22
N VAL A 102 -8.51 -12.53 -9.35
CA VAL A 102 -7.26 -12.17 -8.65
C VAL A 102 -6.67 -10.89 -9.27
N PHE A 103 -6.71 -10.77 -10.60
CA PHE A 103 -6.24 -9.56 -11.28
C PHE A 103 -7.20 -8.38 -11.09
N ARG A 104 -8.50 -8.60 -10.89
CA ARG A 104 -9.45 -7.55 -10.50
C ARG A 104 -9.19 -6.98 -9.10
N ALA A 105 -8.58 -7.76 -8.22
CA ALA A 105 -8.16 -7.28 -6.90
C ALA A 105 -6.96 -6.31 -6.96
N LEU A 106 -6.26 -6.21 -8.10
CA LEU A 106 -5.17 -5.25 -8.26
C LEU A 106 -5.68 -3.82 -8.19
N ARG A 107 -4.87 -2.95 -7.58
CA ARG A 107 -5.13 -1.51 -7.53
C ARG A 107 -4.66 -0.87 -8.82
N LEU A 108 -5.42 -1.06 -9.91
CA LEU A 108 -5.01 -0.68 -11.28
C LEU A 108 -4.56 0.78 -11.40
N HIS A 109 -5.24 1.71 -10.72
CA HIS A 109 -4.85 3.12 -10.65
C HIS A 109 -3.40 3.36 -10.19
N ASN A 110 -2.87 2.48 -9.34
CA ASN A 110 -1.52 2.57 -8.79
C ASN A 110 -0.46 1.87 -9.66
N LEU A 111 -0.88 1.10 -10.68
CA LEU A 111 0.01 0.51 -11.68
C LEU A 111 0.34 1.49 -12.81
N LEU A 112 -0.43 2.56 -12.96
CA LEU A 112 -0.31 3.52 -14.08
C LEU A 112 0.57 4.73 -13.75
N ASN A 113 1.30 4.69 -12.64
CA ASN A 113 2.13 5.81 -12.19
C ASN A 113 3.46 5.92 -12.93
N HIS A 114 3.84 4.94 -13.77
CA HIS A 114 5.13 4.94 -14.45
C HIS A 114 5.03 4.41 -15.89
N HIS A 115 5.63 5.13 -16.84
CA HIS A 115 5.47 4.83 -18.27
C HIS A 115 6.04 3.47 -18.70
N VAL A 116 7.12 3.01 -18.05
CA VAL A 116 7.67 1.66 -18.30
C VAL A 116 6.66 0.59 -17.91
N ASP A 117 5.99 0.78 -16.78
CA ASP A 117 5.01 -0.14 -16.22
C ASP A 117 3.79 -0.23 -17.16
N ILE A 118 3.32 0.91 -17.67
CA ILE A 118 2.26 0.97 -18.70
C ILE A 118 2.67 0.23 -19.97
N ARG A 119 3.93 0.38 -20.41
CA ARG A 119 4.44 -0.33 -21.59
C ARG A 119 4.45 -1.84 -21.36
N VAL A 120 4.90 -2.29 -20.19
CA VAL A 120 4.90 -3.71 -19.82
C VAL A 120 3.48 -4.26 -19.77
N LEU A 121 2.53 -3.56 -19.12
CA LEU A 121 1.12 -3.97 -19.06
C LEU A 121 0.52 -4.18 -20.46
N ARG A 122 0.83 -3.27 -21.40
CA ARG A 122 0.39 -3.37 -22.79
C ARG A 122 1.05 -4.52 -23.52
N GLN A 123 2.36 -4.70 -23.35
CA GLN A 123 3.13 -5.75 -24.02
C GLN A 123 2.72 -7.15 -23.55
N ASP A 124 2.54 -7.34 -22.24
CA ASP A 124 2.14 -8.62 -21.67
C ASP A 124 0.74 -9.06 -22.15
N ASN A 125 -0.10 -8.11 -22.56
CA ASN A 125 -1.49 -8.31 -23.01
C ASN A 125 -2.27 -9.29 -22.11
N ILE A 126 -2.10 -9.17 -20.79
CA ILE A 126 -2.81 -9.99 -19.80
C ILE A 126 -4.16 -9.37 -19.47
N ILE A 127 -4.13 -8.11 -19.04
CA ILE A 127 -5.28 -7.37 -18.55
C ILE A 127 -5.99 -6.71 -19.75
N PRO A 128 -7.32 -6.87 -19.91
CA PRO A 128 -8.07 -6.15 -20.93
C PRO A 128 -7.86 -4.64 -20.82
N ILE A 129 -7.55 -3.98 -21.94
CA ILE A 129 -7.21 -2.54 -21.94
C ILE A 129 -8.35 -1.68 -21.41
N GLU A 130 -9.58 -2.14 -21.56
CA GLU A 130 -10.80 -1.49 -21.11
C GLU A 130 -10.81 -1.30 -19.58
N TRP A 131 -10.16 -2.19 -18.82
CA TRP A 131 -10.03 -2.06 -17.37
C TRP A 131 -9.16 -0.86 -16.98
N LEU A 132 -8.27 -0.43 -17.87
CA LEU A 132 -7.35 0.69 -17.63
C LEU A 132 -7.96 2.04 -18.03
N HIS A 133 -9.03 2.08 -18.83
CA HIS A 133 -9.63 3.33 -19.32
C HIS A 133 -10.11 4.23 -18.19
N LYS A 134 -10.91 3.69 -17.27
CA LYS A 134 -11.46 4.47 -16.15
C LYS A 134 -10.36 4.96 -15.18
N PRO A 135 -9.44 4.11 -14.69
CA PRO A 135 -8.32 4.56 -13.87
C PRO A 135 -7.46 5.62 -14.57
N LEU A 136 -7.18 5.46 -15.87
CA LEU A 136 -6.40 6.42 -16.64
C LEU A 136 -7.10 7.79 -16.73
N MET A 137 -8.41 7.80 -17.00
CA MET A 137 -9.20 9.04 -17.03
C MET A 137 -9.24 9.72 -15.67
N GLN A 138 -9.42 8.95 -14.58
CA GLN A 138 -9.38 9.50 -13.22
C GLN A 138 -8.02 10.12 -12.89
N GLN A 139 -6.92 9.45 -13.24
CA GLN A 139 -5.56 9.96 -13.06
C GLN A 139 -5.36 11.29 -13.82
N TRP A 140 -5.82 11.37 -15.07
CA TRP A 140 -5.75 12.60 -15.86
C TRP A 140 -6.59 13.74 -15.26
N THR A 141 -7.82 13.46 -14.83
CA THR A 141 -8.67 14.44 -14.14
C THR A 141 -8.01 14.95 -12.86
N ASN A 142 -7.37 14.07 -12.08
CA ASN A 142 -6.64 14.46 -10.87
C ASN A 142 -5.46 15.39 -11.19
N VAL A 143 -4.71 15.11 -12.26
CA VAL A 143 -3.63 16.01 -12.73
C VAL A 143 -4.17 17.41 -13.00
N LEU A 144 -5.23 17.51 -13.80
CA LEU A 144 -5.83 18.80 -14.15
C LEU A 144 -6.39 19.54 -12.92
N THR A 145 -7.04 18.80 -12.02
CA THR A 145 -7.64 19.34 -10.80
C THR A 145 -6.56 19.92 -9.87
N ILE A 146 -5.45 19.21 -9.70
CA ILE A 146 -4.33 19.66 -8.85
C ILE A 146 -3.60 20.84 -9.48
N ASP A 147 -3.37 20.80 -10.80
CA ASP A 147 -2.73 21.89 -11.55
C ASP A 147 -3.52 23.20 -11.42
N GLN A 148 -4.84 23.11 -11.54
CA GLN A 148 -5.77 24.24 -11.37
C GLN A 148 -6.05 24.60 -9.91
N SER A 149 -5.41 23.93 -8.94
CA SER A 149 -5.64 24.16 -7.50
C SER A 149 -7.09 23.95 -7.05
N LEU A 150 -7.83 23.08 -7.74
CA LEU A 150 -9.21 22.70 -7.46
C LEU A 150 -9.33 21.44 -6.60
N ASP A 151 -8.20 20.88 -6.15
CA ASP A 151 -8.18 19.66 -5.34
C ASP A 151 -8.80 19.89 -3.96
N LYS A 152 -9.66 18.94 -3.56
CA LYS A 152 -10.32 18.95 -2.26
C LYS A 152 -9.39 18.38 -1.18
N PRO A 153 -9.53 18.82 0.09
CA PRO A 153 -8.87 18.16 1.21
C PRO A 153 -9.18 16.66 1.23
N ILE A 154 -8.18 15.85 1.55
CA ILE A 154 -8.35 14.40 1.62
C ILE A 154 -8.95 14.05 2.97
N ALA A 155 -10.26 13.78 2.97
CA ALA A 155 -11.00 13.31 4.13
C ALA A 155 -11.80 12.08 3.74
N CYS A 156 -11.51 10.95 4.36
CA CYS A 156 -12.24 9.70 4.17
C CYS A 156 -12.12 8.81 5.41
N GLU A 157 -13.01 7.82 5.50
CA GLU A 157 -12.93 6.80 6.53
C GLU A 157 -11.72 5.89 6.31
N ASP A 158 -11.17 5.35 7.41
CA ASP A 158 -10.04 4.42 7.39
C ASP A 158 -10.23 3.27 6.39
N ARG A 159 -11.47 2.77 6.27
CA ARG A 159 -11.80 1.72 5.32
C ARG A 159 -11.56 2.14 3.86
N VAL A 160 -12.04 3.32 3.47
CA VAL A 160 -11.85 3.86 2.11
C VAL A 160 -10.38 4.07 1.84
N PHE A 161 -9.63 4.57 2.83
CA PHE A 161 -8.18 4.69 2.76
C PHE A 161 -7.51 3.33 2.51
N LEU A 162 -7.83 2.32 3.33
CA LEU A 162 -7.21 1.00 3.24
C LEU A 162 -7.53 0.32 1.89
N GLU A 163 -8.75 0.46 1.38
CA GLU A 163 -9.16 -0.11 0.08
C GLU A 163 -8.49 0.58 -1.12
N SER A 164 -8.26 1.91 -1.06
CA SER A 164 -7.82 2.71 -2.21
C SER A 164 -6.38 3.21 -2.15
N CYS A 165 -5.65 3.04 -1.05
CA CYS A 165 -4.29 3.58 -0.94
C CYS A 165 -3.29 2.98 -1.93
N ILE A 166 -2.28 3.77 -2.28
CA ILE A 166 -1.02 3.31 -2.87
C ILE A 166 -0.30 2.45 -1.83
N ARG A 167 0.23 1.30 -2.26
CA ARG A 167 1.10 0.46 -1.44
C ARG A 167 2.50 0.48 -2.02
N CYS A 168 3.47 0.69 -1.15
CA CYS A 168 4.89 0.67 -1.49
C CYS A 168 5.69 0.27 -0.26
N GLY A 169 6.97 -0.02 -0.44
CA GLY A 169 7.78 -0.45 0.69
C GLY A 169 9.23 -0.68 0.35
N ARG A 170 10.01 -1.06 1.35
CA ARG A 170 11.45 -1.29 1.25
C ARG A 170 11.89 -2.24 2.36
N ILE A 171 12.92 -3.04 2.08
CA ILE A 171 13.62 -3.82 3.10
C ILE A 171 14.89 -3.06 3.45
N LEU A 172 15.06 -2.72 4.73
CA LEU A 172 16.27 -2.13 5.26
C LEU A 172 17.11 -3.26 5.84
N ASN A 173 18.22 -3.59 5.18
CA ASN A 173 19.03 -4.75 5.58
C ASN A 173 19.88 -4.47 6.83
N GLU A 174 20.32 -3.23 6.98
CA GLU A 174 21.29 -2.83 7.99
C GLU A 174 20.78 -1.63 8.79
N ASN A 175 21.22 -1.55 10.04
CA ASN A 175 20.88 -0.46 10.95
C ASN A 175 21.75 0.78 10.69
N VAL A 176 21.56 1.38 9.53
CA VAL A 176 22.27 2.57 9.07
C VAL A 176 21.27 3.62 8.56
N LEU A 177 21.75 4.83 8.27
CA LEU A 177 20.91 5.85 7.66
C LEU A 177 20.53 5.45 6.23
N HIS A 178 19.24 5.26 5.97
CA HIS A 178 18.71 5.02 4.63
C HIS A 178 17.95 6.24 4.13
N LYS A 179 18.14 6.60 2.86
CA LYS A 179 17.36 7.65 2.18
C LYS A 179 16.92 7.17 0.81
N TRP A 180 15.64 7.33 0.48
CA TRP A 180 15.11 6.86 -0.80
C TRP A 180 13.86 7.59 -1.26
N ARG A 181 13.58 7.45 -2.54
CA ARG A 181 12.34 7.85 -3.19
C ARG A 181 11.72 6.62 -3.82
N TRP A 182 10.40 6.52 -3.83
CA TRP A 182 9.72 5.57 -4.69
C TRP A 182 9.50 6.21 -6.06
N THR A 183 9.80 5.45 -7.11
CA THR A 183 9.63 5.89 -8.49
C THR A 183 8.15 5.93 -8.85
N GLY A 184 7.76 6.91 -9.66
CA GLY A 184 6.38 7.08 -10.12
C GLY A 184 5.99 8.55 -10.17
N PHE A 185 4.97 8.85 -10.96
CA PHE A 185 4.37 10.16 -11.01
C PHE A 185 3.29 10.27 -9.94
N HIS A 186 3.55 11.07 -8.92
CA HIS A 186 2.67 11.31 -7.78
C HIS A 186 2.00 12.68 -7.87
N PHE A 187 1.51 13.05 -9.06
CA PHE A 187 0.91 14.37 -9.32
C PHE A 187 1.86 15.53 -8.96
N GLY A 188 3.13 15.38 -9.33
CA GLY A 188 4.19 16.34 -9.04
C GLY A 188 4.61 16.44 -7.57
N LEU A 189 4.16 15.52 -6.70
CA LEU A 189 4.62 15.42 -5.31
C LEU A 189 5.86 14.52 -5.22
N ASP A 190 7.04 15.11 -5.05
CA ASP A 190 8.29 14.36 -4.80
C ASP A 190 8.46 14.15 -3.29
N LEU A 191 8.42 12.89 -2.84
CA LEU A 191 8.54 12.50 -1.44
C LEU A 191 9.85 11.74 -1.23
N LEU A 192 10.70 12.27 -0.35
CA LEU A 192 11.92 11.64 0.12
C LEU A 192 11.66 11.03 1.49
N LEU A 193 11.89 9.72 1.62
CA LEU A 193 11.88 9.05 2.90
C LEU A 193 13.29 8.93 3.44
N SER A 194 13.42 9.11 4.75
CA SER A 194 14.65 8.85 5.47
C SER A 194 14.38 8.02 6.70
N SER A 195 15.14 6.95 6.87
CA SER A 195 15.14 6.13 8.07
C SER A 195 16.49 6.29 8.74
N ASP A 196 16.49 6.79 9.98
CA ASP A 196 17.62 6.63 10.87
C ASP A 196 17.47 5.32 11.67
N THR A 197 18.24 5.16 12.75
CA THR A 197 18.21 3.94 13.58
C THR A 197 17.00 3.87 14.52
N ARG A 198 16.18 4.93 14.61
CA ARG A 198 15.10 5.08 15.59
C ARG A 198 13.77 5.55 14.99
N SER A 199 13.75 6.04 13.76
CA SER A 199 12.54 6.62 13.18
C SER A 199 12.56 6.64 11.67
N LEU A 200 11.34 6.67 11.12
CA LEU A 200 11.08 6.95 9.71
C LEU A 200 10.51 8.36 9.58
N ARG A 201 11.06 9.14 8.65
CA ARG A 201 10.65 10.51 8.33
C ARG A 201 10.34 10.64 6.85
N ILE A 202 9.51 11.61 6.52
CA ILE A 202 9.14 11.95 5.15
C ILE A 202 9.30 13.44 4.90
N ARG A 203 9.83 13.78 3.74
CA ARG A 203 10.08 15.15 3.31
C ARG A 203 9.52 15.38 1.91
N ARG A 204 8.82 16.49 1.71
CA ARG A 204 8.43 16.94 0.36
C ARG A 204 9.64 17.61 -0.28
N HIS A 205 10.31 16.91 -1.19
CA HIS A 205 11.45 17.47 -1.87
C HIS A 205 11.01 18.43 -2.99
N HIS A 206 11.61 19.61 -3.05
CA HIS A 206 11.38 20.55 -4.14
C HIS A 206 12.73 20.92 -4.78
N ARG A 207 12.89 20.58 -6.07
CA ARG A 207 14.07 20.91 -6.87
C ARG A 207 13.72 22.05 -7.83
N THR A 208 14.67 22.95 -8.05
CA THR A 208 14.58 23.99 -9.08
C THR A 208 14.73 23.42 -10.49
N GLU A 209 15.47 22.31 -10.62
CA GLU A 209 15.60 21.56 -11.87
C GLU A 209 14.31 20.75 -12.13
N ASN A 210 13.57 21.10 -13.18
CA ASN A 210 12.28 20.51 -13.58
C ASN A 210 11.04 20.95 -12.78
N GLU A 211 10.98 22.21 -12.33
CA GLU A 211 9.80 22.79 -11.67
C GLU A 211 8.48 22.53 -12.42
N ARG A 212 8.50 22.48 -13.76
CA ARG A 212 7.31 22.25 -14.61
C ARG A 212 6.61 20.91 -14.37
N LEU A 213 7.28 19.94 -13.75
CA LEU A 213 6.72 18.62 -13.41
C LEU A 213 6.34 18.52 -11.93
N LEU A 214 6.68 19.53 -11.13
CA LEU A 214 6.40 19.57 -9.70
C LEU A 214 5.10 20.32 -9.45
N SER A 215 4.39 19.90 -8.39
CA SER A 215 3.22 20.63 -7.95
C SER A 215 3.63 22.00 -7.41
N LEU A 216 3.07 23.06 -8.00
CA LEU A 216 3.28 24.45 -7.61
C LEU A 216 2.48 24.86 -6.36
N ARG A 217 1.64 23.95 -5.83
CA ARG A 217 0.90 24.17 -4.58
C ARG A 217 1.87 24.47 -3.43
N VAL A 218 1.54 25.45 -2.59
CA VAL A 218 2.36 25.83 -1.43
C VAL A 218 2.55 24.64 -0.51
N ALA A 219 1.45 24.05 -0.07
CA ALA A 219 1.41 22.81 0.71
C ALA A 219 0.63 21.72 -0.03
N ARG A 220 0.95 20.45 0.24
CA ARG A 220 0.22 19.30 -0.29
C ARG A 220 -0.19 18.39 0.87
N GLN A 221 -1.49 18.20 1.02
CA GLN A 221 -2.05 17.24 1.96
C GLN A 221 -2.02 15.83 1.38
N PHE A 222 -1.69 14.84 2.21
CA PHE A 222 -1.83 13.41 1.91
C PHE A 222 -2.09 12.62 3.20
N LEU A 223 -2.68 11.43 3.05
CA LEU A 223 -2.81 10.46 4.15
C LEU A 223 -1.71 9.41 4.04
N VAL A 224 -1.19 8.96 5.18
CA VAL A 224 -0.15 7.93 5.22
C VAL A 224 -0.30 7.01 6.43
N ARG A 225 -0.03 5.72 6.23
CA ARG A 225 0.10 4.72 7.29
C ARG A 225 1.36 3.91 7.04
N VAL A 226 2.12 3.65 8.10
CA VAL A 226 3.37 2.88 8.05
C VAL A 226 3.19 1.60 8.84
N SER A 227 3.58 0.47 8.26
CA SER A 227 3.69 -0.82 8.93
C SER A 227 5.12 -1.34 8.83
N LEU A 228 5.65 -1.79 9.95
CA LEU A 228 7.01 -2.25 10.15
C LEU A 228 6.99 -3.68 10.66
N ALA A 229 7.84 -4.54 10.12
CA ALA A 229 7.97 -5.92 10.60
C ALA A 229 9.43 -6.36 10.64
N SER A 230 9.79 -7.04 11.73
CA SER A 230 11.06 -7.74 11.88
C SER A 230 10.83 -9.23 11.82
N LEU A 231 11.69 -9.94 11.10
CA LEU A 231 11.58 -11.37 10.90
C LEU A 231 12.74 -12.11 11.59
N ASN A 232 12.49 -13.33 12.04
CA ASN A 232 13.57 -14.25 12.43
C ASN A 232 14.18 -14.96 11.21
N GLU A 233 15.18 -15.80 11.43
CA GLU A 233 15.87 -16.57 10.37
C GLU A 233 14.91 -17.47 9.57
N LEU A 234 13.85 -17.97 10.22
CA LEU A 234 12.78 -18.77 9.61
C LEU A 234 11.67 -17.91 9.00
N ARG A 235 11.89 -16.59 8.87
CA ARG A 235 10.94 -15.60 8.36
C ARG A 235 9.62 -15.49 9.12
N GLN A 236 9.57 -15.97 10.35
CA GLN A 236 8.43 -15.74 11.25
C GLN A 236 8.48 -14.30 11.76
N ILE A 237 7.31 -13.69 11.94
CA ILE A 237 7.18 -12.32 12.44
C ILE A 237 7.60 -12.31 13.92
N LYS A 238 8.68 -11.61 14.22
CA LYS A 238 9.21 -11.44 15.58
C LYS A 238 8.53 -10.26 16.29
N HIS A 239 8.45 -9.13 15.60
CA HIS A 239 7.78 -7.92 16.07
C HIS A 239 7.14 -7.21 14.90
N GLN A 240 6.02 -6.55 15.15
CA GLN A 240 5.31 -5.75 14.16
C GLN A 240 4.80 -4.48 14.82
N GLN A 241 4.97 -3.36 14.13
CA GLN A 241 4.53 -2.05 14.57
C GLN A 241 3.79 -1.37 13.43
N THR A 242 2.62 -0.80 13.70
CA THR A 242 1.84 -0.08 12.68
C THR A 242 1.39 1.25 13.25
N SER A 243 1.62 2.33 12.50
CA SER A 243 1.13 3.67 12.85
C SER A 243 -0.39 3.76 12.64
N PRO A 244 -1.07 4.72 13.30
CA PRO A 244 -2.38 5.15 12.81
C PRO A 244 -2.27 5.75 11.40
N ILE A 245 -3.41 6.00 10.78
CA ILE A 245 -3.47 6.80 9.54
C ILE A 245 -3.23 8.27 9.92
N LEU A 246 -2.17 8.85 9.38
CA LEU A 246 -1.76 10.23 9.63
C LEU A 246 -2.20 11.11 8.46
N SER A 247 -2.87 12.22 8.76
CA SER A 247 -3.10 13.31 7.80
C SER A 247 -1.97 14.31 7.89
N ILE A 248 -1.16 14.41 6.83
CA ILE A 248 0.02 15.26 6.78
C ILE A 248 -0.17 16.30 5.69
N SER A 249 0.29 17.52 5.94
CA SER A 249 0.42 18.57 4.93
C SER A 249 1.86 19.04 4.93
N LEU A 250 2.54 18.98 3.78
CA LEU A 250 3.93 19.42 3.66
C LEU A 250 4.09 20.57 2.65
N GLU A 251 4.74 21.63 3.10
CA GLU A 251 5.32 22.68 2.28
C GLU A 251 6.58 22.20 1.55
N LYS A 252 7.11 23.06 0.67
CA LYS A 252 8.34 22.76 -0.08
C LYS A 252 9.50 22.57 0.88
N ASN A 253 10.15 21.41 0.79
CA ASN A 253 11.28 20.97 1.63
C ASN A 253 10.95 20.75 3.12
N GLU A 254 9.68 20.83 3.50
CA GLU A 254 9.24 20.48 4.85
C GLU A 254 9.37 18.97 5.09
N GLU A 255 9.80 18.61 6.30
CA GLU A 255 9.97 17.24 6.77
C GLU A 255 9.17 17.00 8.05
N THR A 256 8.59 15.81 8.17
CA THR A 256 7.93 15.36 9.39
C THR A 256 8.29 13.91 9.72
N GLN A 257 8.17 13.56 10.99
CA GLN A 257 8.38 12.19 11.47
C GLN A 257 7.10 11.38 11.32
N LEU A 258 7.20 10.20 10.70
CA LEU A 258 6.06 9.30 10.51
C LEU A 258 5.88 8.35 11.69
N VAL A 259 6.98 7.74 12.16
CA VAL A 259 6.95 6.75 13.24
C VAL A 259 8.31 6.68 13.93
N VAL A 260 8.28 6.48 15.25
CA VAL A 260 9.44 6.10 16.06
C VAL A 260 9.41 4.59 16.24
N PHE A 261 10.53 3.93 15.99
CA PHE A 261 10.65 2.49 16.03
C PHE A 261 10.55 1.95 17.46
N ASP A 262 9.75 0.90 17.62
CA ASP A 262 9.76 0.09 18.84
C ASP A 262 11.15 -0.53 19.06
N ARG A 263 11.54 -0.74 20.32
CA ARG A 263 12.88 -1.25 20.67
C ARG A 263 13.09 -2.70 20.24
N GLU A 264 12.00 -3.43 20.05
CA GLU A 264 11.93 -4.83 19.67
C GLU A 264 12.16 -5.05 18.17
N LEU A 265 12.05 -3.99 17.35
CA LEU A 265 12.35 -4.05 15.93
C LEU A 265 13.84 -4.32 15.70
N THR A 266 14.11 -5.34 14.89
CA THR A 266 15.45 -5.74 14.46
C THR A 266 15.58 -5.74 12.95
N PHE A 267 16.82 -5.58 12.47
CA PHE A 267 17.14 -5.64 11.05
C PHE A 267 17.39 -7.10 10.61
N PRO A 268 17.04 -7.49 9.36
CA PRO A 268 16.44 -6.67 8.31
C PRO A 268 15.00 -6.22 8.67
N LEU A 269 14.72 -4.94 8.47
CA LEU A 269 13.44 -4.31 8.78
C LEU A 269 12.61 -4.15 7.51
N LEU A 270 11.42 -4.75 7.48
CA LEU A 270 10.48 -4.59 6.39
C LEU A 270 9.64 -3.35 6.66
N VAL A 271 9.66 -2.40 5.72
CA VAL A 271 8.88 -1.16 5.75
C VAL A 271 7.81 -1.25 4.68
N SER A 272 6.54 -1.18 5.09
CA SER A 272 5.38 -1.03 4.21
C SER A 272 4.71 0.30 4.47
N VAL A 273 4.41 1.03 3.40
CA VAL A 273 3.79 2.35 3.46
C VAL A 273 2.55 2.37 2.56
N ASN A 274 1.43 2.73 3.18
CA ASN A 274 0.17 3.01 2.51
C ASN A 274 0.05 4.54 2.37
N MET A 275 -0.25 5.05 1.16
CA MET A 275 -0.43 6.49 0.93
C MET A 275 -1.67 6.80 0.12
N MET A 276 -2.32 7.93 0.40
CA MET A 276 -3.38 8.50 -0.45
C MET A 276 -3.04 9.95 -0.75
N LEU A 277 -2.79 10.23 -2.02
CA LEU A 277 -2.25 11.52 -2.48
C LEU A 277 -3.29 12.42 -3.15
N VAL A 278 -4.49 11.87 -3.37
CA VAL A 278 -5.65 12.51 -3.98
C VAL A 278 -6.90 12.04 -3.24
N ALA A 279 -7.95 12.86 -3.26
CA ALA A 279 -9.23 12.47 -2.69
C ALA A 279 -9.73 11.16 -3.33
N PRO A 280 -10.36 10.27 -2.56
CA PRO A 280 -10.89 9.03 -3.11
C PRO A 280 -11.99 9.32 -4.14
N PRO A 281 -12.18 8.45 -5.15
CA PRO A 281 -13.27 8.59 -6.10
C PRO A 281 -14.63 8.63 -5.37
N GLU A 282 -15.58 9.43 -5.87
CA GLU A 282 -16.92 9.55 -5.27
C GLU A 282 -17.63 8.20 -5.12
N GLU A 283 -17.39 7.29 -6.07
CA GLU A 283 -17.91 5.91 -6.03
C GLU A 283 -17.36 5.09 -4.86
N ALA A 284 -16.10 5.27 -4.48
CA ALA A 284 -15.49 4.58 -3.35
C ALA A 284 -16.10 5.08 -2.04
N ILE A 285 -16.36 6.39 -1.94
CA ILE A 285 -17.08 7.00 -0.82
C ILE A 285 -18.51 6.45 -0.74
N ALA A 286 -19.22 6.40 -1.88
CA ALA A 286 -20.58 5.89 -1.96
C ALA A 286 -20.67 4.39 -1.60
N ALA A 287 -19.72 3.58 -2.08
CA ALA A 287 -19.66 2.14 -1.79
C ALA A 287 -19.42 1.87 -0.29
N ALA A 288 -18.51 2.64 0.34
CA ALA A 288 -18.28 2.56 1.78
C ALA A 288 -19.55 2.92 2.56
N ALA A 289 -20.21 4.03 2.22
CA ALA A 289 -21.47 4.46 2.86
C ALA A 289 -22.59 3.42 2.71
N ALA A 290 -22.71 2.76 1.55
CA ALA A 290 -23.68 1.70 1.33
C ALA A 290 -23.40 0.45 2.18
N SER A 291 -22.12 0.10 2.34
CA SER A 291 -21.72 -1.06 3.15
C SER A 291 -21.82 -0.82 4.67
N GLY A 292 -21.66 0.42 5.14
CA GLY A 292 -21.88 0.81 6.53
C GLY A 292 -23.34 0.69 6.97
N LYS A 293 -24.29 1.11 6.10
CA LYS A 293 -25.73 0.97 6.36
C LYS A 293 -26.20 -0.49 6.51
N GLY A 294 -25.54 -1.42 5.81
CA GLY A 294 -25.82 -2.86 5.91
C GLY A 294 -25.23 -3.53 7.17
N ALA A 295 -24.22 -2.92 7.79
CA ALA A 295 -23.69 -3.36 9.08
C ALA A 295 -24.54 -2.82 10.24
N GLU A 296 -24.95 -1.55 10.19
CA GLU A 296 -25.84 -0.95 11.20
C GLU A 296 -27.23 -1.60 11.26
N SER A 297 -27.77 -2.07 10.12
CA SER A 297 -29.04 -2.82 10.12
C SER A 297 -28.91 -4.19 10.77
N LYS A 298 -27.80 -4.91 10.54
CA LYS A 298 -27.52 -6.19 11.22
C LYS A 298 -27.29 -6.03 12.72
N GLU A 299 -26.67 -4.93 13.13
CA GLU A 299 -26.43 -4.61 14.54
C GLU A 299 -27.72 -4.20 15.26
N LYS A 300 -28.63 -3.49 14.58
CA LYS A 300 -29.99 -3.23 15.09
C LYS A 300 -30.86 -4.48 15.17
N ASP A 301 -30.75 -5.39 14.21
CA ASP A 301 -31.48 -6.67 14.22
C ASP A 301 -30.96 -7.61 15.33
N GLN A 302 -29.66 -7.59 15.62
CA GLN A 302 -29.10 -8.30 16.77
C GLN A 302 -29.44 -7.64 18.11
N ALA A 303 -29.48 -6.30 18.18
CA ALA A 303 -29.86 -5.58 19.38
C ALA A 303 -31.36 -5.75 19.73
N THR A 304 -32.23 -5.83 18.72
CA THR A 304 -33.67 -6.12 18.92
C THR A 304 -33.92 -7.58 19.30
N ALA A 305 -33.14 -8.53 18.76
CA ALA A 305 -33.21 -9.93 19.19
C ALA A 305 -32.69 -10.13 20.63
N ALA A 306 -31.65 -9.40 21.05
CA ALA A 306 -31.11 -9.46 22.41
C ALA A 306 -32.04 -8.79 23.44
N ALA A 307 -32.72 -7.70 23.08
CA ALA A 307 -33.69 -7.02 23.94
C ALA A 307 -34.95 -7.86 24.22
N ALA A 308 -35.36 -8.71 23.28
CA ALA A 308 -36.51 -9.61 23.47
C ALA A 308 -36.22 -10.77 24.43
N ALA A 309 -34.95 -11.17 24.59
CA ALA A 309 -34.54 -12.27 25.47
C ALA A 309 -34.26 -11.83 26.93
N ALA A 310 -34.12 -10.53 27.20
CA ALA A 310 -33.72 -10.02 28.52
C ALA A 310 -34.88 -9.53 29.40
N ALA A 311 -36.13 -9.58 28.94
CA ALA A 311 -37.29 -9.17 29.72
C ALA A 311 -37.90 -10.36 30.49
N THR A 312 -37.24 -10.81 31.56
CA THR A 312 -37.88 -11.62 32.62
C THR A 312 -37.19 -11.38 33.99
N THR A 313 -37.62 -10.30 34.65
CA THR A 313 -37.76 -10.12 36.12
C THR A 313 -36.47 -10.03 36.99
N PRO A 314 -36.51 -9.51 38.26
CA PRO A 314 -36.42 -8.08 38.60
C PRO A 314 -35.38 -7.70 39.69
N GLN A 315 -35.15 -6.36 39.79
CA GLN A 315 -34.83 -5.52 40.95
C GLN A 315 -33.80 -5.96 42.03
N ALA A 316 -32.76 -5.12 42.24
CA ALA A 316 -32.44 -4.51 43.54
C ALA A 316 -31.34 -3.41 43.48
N SER A 317 -31.66 -2.28 44.12
CA SER A 317 -30.81 -1.41 44.98
C SER A 317 -29.64 -0.57 44.41
N GLU A 318 -29.93 0.74 44.39
CA GLU A 318 -29.12 1.95 44.56
C GLU A 318 -27.73 1.86 45.23
N ARG A 319 -26.73 2.58 44.66
CA ARG A 319 -26.02 3.72 45.30
C ARG A 319 -25.06 4.42 44.33
N ALA A 320 -25.04 5.75 44.36
CA ALA A 320 -24.06 6.67 43.77
C ALA A 320 -23.58 7.65 44.88
N PRO A 321 -22.77 8.71 44.64
CA PRO A 321 -21.68 8.96 43.69
C PRO A 321 -20.42 9.60 44.37
N ASN A 322 -19.36 9.92 43.59
CA ASN A 322 -18.49 11.11 43.73
C ASN A 322 -17.56 11.16 42.48
N GLN A 323 -17.58 12.18 41.60
CA GLN A 323 -16.96 13.53 41.68
C GLN A 323 -15.49 13.49 42.16
N SER A 324 -14.50 14.18 41.59
CA SER A 324 -14.36 15.17 40.51
C SER A 324 -12.84 15.47 40.36
N VAL A 325 -12.45 16.30 39.38
CA VAL A 325 -11.45 17.40 39.45
C VAL A 325 -10.54 17.50 38.21
N GLU A 326 -10.52 18.74 37.71
CA GLU A 326 -9.88 19.37 36.55
C GLU A 326 -8.39 19.73 36.75
N GLY A 327 -7.76 20.22 35.67
CA GLY A 327 -6.65 21.19 35.72
C GLY A 327 -5.66 21.05 34.55
N THR A 328 -5.82 21.73 33.40
CA THR A 328 -5.31 23.09 33.00
C THR A 328 -3.80 23.21 32.68
N GLY A 329 -3.51 23.42 31.38
CA GLY A 329 -2.85 24.62 30.82
C GLY A 329 -1.31 24.78 30.79
N GLY A 330 -0.76 25.21 29.63
CA GLY A 330 0.52 25.96 29.56
C GLY A 330 1.29 25.88 28.23
N ASN A 331 1.50 27.02 27.57
CA ASN A 331 2.05 27.26 26.22
C ASN A 331 3.58 27.51 26.14
N GLY A 332 4.21 27.04 25.05
CA GLY A 332 5.25 27.70 24.19
C GLY A 332 6.66 28.02 24.73
N PRO A 333 7.62 28.50 23.89
CA PRO A 333 7.61 28.71 22.44
C PRO A 333 8.86 28.15 21.67
N VAL A 334 8.92 28.56 20.40
CA VAL A 334 9.71 28.16 19.20
C VAL A 334 11.18 28.63 19.20
N GLU A 335 12.07 27.88 18.54
CA GLU A 335 13.20 28.47 17.79
C GLU A 335 13.61 27.58 16.59
N SER A 336 13.90 28.23 15.47
CA SER A 336 14.12 27.70 14.12
C SER A 336 15.52 28.12 13.66
N LEU A 337 16.26 27.30 12.92
CA LEU A 337 17.36 27.76 12.05
C LEU A 337 17.70 26.72 10.97
N ASP A 338 17.44 27.14 9.73
CA ASP A 338 17.77 26.52 8.45
C ASP A 338 19.28 26.46 8.15
N GLY A 339 19.66 25.59 7.22
CA GLY A 339 20.97 25.63 6.56
C GLY A 339 21.27 24.43 5.67
N GLY A 340 20.66 24.38 4.48
CA GLY A 340 20.86 23.34 3.46
C GLY A 340 22.18 23.44 2.67
N SER A 341 22.59 22.32 2.06
CA SER A 341 22.73 22.15 0.59
C SER A 341 24.22 22.10 0.20
N SER A 342 24.75 21.31 -0.73
CA SER A 342 24.22 20.42 -1.78
C SER A 342 25.42 19.76 -2.49
N ALA A 343 25.26 18.56 -3.04
CA ALA A 343 25.94 18.17 -4.29
C ALA A 343 25.24 16.97 -4.98
N SER A 344 24.81 17.23 -6.22
CA SER A 344 25.05 16.43 -7.44
C SER A 344 24.59 14.96 -7.59
N SER A 345 23.78 14.77 -8.66
CA SER A 345 23.84 13.75 -9.72
C SER A 345 23.57 12.24 -9.46
N SER A 346 22.52 11.77 -10.16
CA SER A 346 22.45 10.67 -11.16
C SER A 346 22.95 9.23 -10.87
N ASN A 347 22.15 8.30 -11.39
CA ASN A 347 22.36 6.86 -11.65
C ASN A 347 22.38 5.89 -10.46
N ARG A 348 21.45 4.92 -10.43
CA ARG A 348 21.59 3.60 -11.08
C ARG A 348 20.55 2.63 -10.51
N MET A 349 19.68 2.10 -11.37
CA MET A 349 19.18 0.74 -11.19
C MET A 349 20.19 -0.21 -11.83
N LEU A 350 20.59 -1.21 -11.06
CA LEU A 350 21.00 -2.58 -11.41
C LEU A 350 22.05 -3.05 -10.40
N ALA A 351 21.78 -4.22 -9.86
CA ALA A 351 22.63 -5.16 -9.16
C ALA A 351 24.10 -4.79 -8.94
N ASN A 352 24.58 -4.95 -7.71
CA ASN A 352 25.57 -6.01 -7.51
C ASN A 352 25.60 -6.48 -6.05
N GLU A 353 25.77 -7.79 -5.94
CA GLU A 353 26.26 -8.51 -4.78
C GLU A 353 27.65 -7.98 -4.40
N SER A 354 27.81 -7.63 -3.13
CA SER A 354 28.96 -7.90 -2.24
C SER A 354 28.76 -7.12 -0.95
#